data_AF-A0A1B6NXL2-F1
#
_entry.id   AF-A0A1B6NXL2-F1
#
_cell.length_a   1.000
_cell.length_b   1.000
_cell.length_c   1.000
_cell.angle_alpha   90.00
_cell.angle_beta   90.00
_cell.angle_gamma   90.00
#
_symmetry.space_group_name_H-M   'P 1'
#
loop_
_entity.id
_entity.type
_entity.pdbx_description
1 polymer ?
#
loop_
_entity_poly.entity_id
_entity_poly.type
_entity_poly.pdbx_seq_one_letter_code
_entity_poly.pdbx_strand_id
1 'polypeptide(L)'
;LVESGIALWGAESADPRLIVRGRSHLLDSEVADIDRVRVLFDDLERKRDIVDFLDLTERGEGVRIFIGSENKLFSLSGSALVVSPYMNADRKIVGAVGVIGPTRLNYGRIVPIVDYTAQLVGRVLSGRKG
;
A
#
# COMPACT_ATOMS: atom_id res chain seq x y z
N LEU A 1 -3.72 -13.61 -21.87
CA LEU A 1 -4.49 -12.41 -21.50
C LEU A 1 -4.09 -11.90 -20.11
N VAL A 2 -2.80 -11.54 -19.96
CA VAL A 2 -2.25 -10.82 -18.79
C VAL A 2 -1.50 -9.64 -19.41
N GLU A 3 -2.24 -8.70 -20.00
CA GLU A 3 -1.65 -7.58 -20.74
C GLU A 3 -2.14 -6.21 -20.24
N SER A 4 -3.09 -6.18 -19.30
CA SER A 4 -3.71 -4.93 -18.85
C SER A 4 -3.57 -4.64 -17.36
N GLY A 5 -2.81 -5.44 -16.59
CA GLY A 5 -2.53 -5.11 -15.19
C GLY A 5 -3.79 -4.96 -14.31
N ILE A 6 -4.88 -5.64 -14.66
CA ILE A 6 -6.08 -5.76 -13.83
C ILE A 6 -6.07 -7.17 -13.24
N ALA A 7 -5.97 -7.29 -11.92
CA ALA A 7 -6.14 -8.58 -11.27
C ALA A 7 -7.65 -8.88 -11.19
N LEU A 8 -8.04 -10.01 -11.77
CA LEU A 8 -9.38 -10.58 -11.70
C LEU A 8 -9.76 -10.91 -10.25
N TRP A 9 -10.98 -10.54 -9.88
CA TRP A 9 -11.62 -10.98 -8.65
C TRP A 9 -11.97 -12.47 -8.77
N GLY A 10 -11.18 -13.34 -8.14
CA GLY A 10 -11.67 -14.66 -7.76
C GLY A 10 -12.60 -14.48 -6.55
N ALA A 11 -13.86 -14.86 -6.69
CA ALA A 11 -14.76 -15.04 -5.56
C ALA A 11 -14.22 -16.16 -4.65
N GLU A 12 -14.50 -16.06 -3.35
CA GLU A 12 -14.18 -17.02 -2.28
C GLU A 12 -12.70 -17.16 -1.89
N SER A 13 -12.27 -16.26 -1.00
CA SER A 13 -11.52 -16.56 0.23
C SER A 13 -11.26 -15.22 0.93
N ALA A 14 -11.55 -15.14 2.24
CA ALA A 14 -11.26 -13.98 3.10
C ALA A 14 -9.75 -13.83 3.38
N ASP A 15 -8.91 -14.01 2.36
CA ASP A 15 -7.47 -13.87 2.44
C ASP A 15 -7.10 -12.44 1.99
N PRO A 16 -6.37 -11.66 2.80
CA PRO A 16 -5.99 -10.30 2.46
C PRO A 16 -5.26 -10.24 1.10
N ARG A 17 -5.78 -9.42 0.19
CA ARG A 17 -5.22 -9.27 -1.16
C ARG A 17 -4.38 -8.01 -1.25
N LEU A 18 -3.08 -8.18 -1.48
CA LEU A 18 -2.18 -7.09 -1.81
C LEU A 18 -2.08 -6.92 -3.34
N ILE A 19 -2.34 -5.70 -3.82
CA ILE A 19 -2.12 -5.33 -5.21
C ILE A 19 -1.00 -4.30 -5.27
N VAL A 20 0.14 -4.69 -5.85
CA VAL A 20 1.29 -3.78 -6.08
C VAL A 20 1.34 -3.36 -7.55
N ARG A 21 1.47 -2.05 -7.78
CA ARG A 21 1.61 -1.41 -9.09
C ARG A 21 2.75 -0.39 -9.05
N GLY A 22 3.35 -0.10 -10.22
CA GLY A 22 4.47 0.85 -10.31
C GLY A 22 5.85 0.27 -9.97
N ARG A 23 6.02 -1.06 -10.05
CA ARG A 23 7.30 -1.74 -9.78
C ARG A 23 8.45 -1.23 -10.66
N SER A 24 8.16 -0.82 -11.89
CA SER A 24 9.14 -0.21 -12.80
C SER A 24 9.71 1.11 -12.29
N HIS A 25 8.92 1.92 -11.58
CA HIS A 25 9.41 3.19 -11.01
C HIS A 25 10.45 2.98 -9.91
N LEU A 26 10.52 1.79 -9.31
CA LEU A 26 11.58 1.43 -8.36
C LEU A 26 12.88 1.00 -9.06
N LEU A 27 12.82 0.62 -10.34
CA LEU A 27 13.95 0.20 -11.15
C LEU A 27 14.59 1.37 -11.92
N ASP A 28 13.81 2.40 -12.24
CA ASP A 28 14.27 3.59 -12.99
C ASP A 28 15.01 4.63 -12.15
N SER A 29 15.01 4.50 -10.82
CA SER A 29 15.83 5.40 -10.00
C SER A 29 17.28 4.96 -10.08
N GLU A 30 18.14 5.74 -10.73
CA GLU A 30 19.61 5.56 -10.83
C GLU A 30 20.34 5.43 -9.46
N VAL A 31 19.60 5.54 -8.35
CA VAL A 31 20.06 5.54 -6.96
C VAL A 31 19.52 4.36 -6.14
N ALA A 32 18.58 3.57 -6.69
CA ALA A 32 18.12 2.35 -6.02
C ALA A 32 19.08 1.21 -6.34
N ASP A 33 19.87 0.87 -5.33
CA ASP A 33 20.55 -0.41 -5.25
C ASP A 33 19.56 -1.53 -5.56
N ILE A 34 19.73 -2.20 -6.71
CA ILE A 34 18.86 -3.27 -7.20
C ILE A 34 18.66 -4.33 -6.11
N ASP A 35 19.67 -4.57 -5.28
CA ASP A 35 19.58 -5.53 -4.18
C ASP A 35 18.54 -5.10 -3.14
N ARG A 36 18.39 -3.80 -2.86
CA ARG A 36 17.35 -3.28 -1.95
C ARG A 36 15.95 -3.43 -2.53
N VAL A 37 15.79 -3.26 -3.83
CA VAL A 37 14.50 -3.44 -4.52
C VAL A 37 14.10 -4.92 -4.50
N ARG A 38 15.06 -5.83 -4.68
CA ARG A 38 14.83 -7.28 -4.55
C ARG A 38 14.41 -7.66 -3.14
N VAL A 39 15.13 -7.18 -2.13
CA VAL A 39 14.77 -7.38 -0.71
C VAL A 39 13.36 -6.86 -0.41
N LEU A 40 13.01 -5.67 -0.91
CA LEU A 40 11.67 -5.11 -0.77
C LEU A 40 10.60 -6.02 -1.40
N PHE A 41 10.83 -6.57 -2.59
CA PHE A 41 9.87 -7.48 -3.22
C PHE A 41 9.75 -8.80 -2.45
N ASP A 42 10.86 -9.38 -2.01
CA ASP A 42 10.86 -10.61 -1.20
C ASP A 42 10.13 -10.41 0.14
N ASP A 43 10.27 -9.22 0.73
CA ASP A 43 9.55 -8.81 1.93
C ASP A 43 8.05 -8.67 1.61
N LEU A 44 7.67 -8.00 0.51
CA LEU A 44 6.27 -7.83 0.13
C LEU A 44 5.54 -9.14 -0.22
N GLU A 45 6.27 -10.16 -0.67
CA GLU A 45 5.70 -11.49 -0.95
C GLU A 45 5.37 -12.28 0.33
N ARG A 46 5.96 -11.92 1.48
CA ARG A 46 5.63 -12.53 2.77
C ARG A 46 4.31 -11.95 3.28
N LYS A 47 3.21 -12.47 2.72
CA LYS A 47 1.80 -12.03 2.93
C LYS A 47 1.42 -11.68 4.38
N ARG A 48 1.97 -12.37 5.38
CA ARG A 48 1.60 -12.19 6.81
C ARG A 48 1.96 -10.81 7.33
N ASP A 49 3.13 -10.30 6.98
CA ASP A 49 3.66 -9.10 7.61
C ASP A 49 2.91 -7.82 7.14
N ILE A 50 2.29 -7.86 5.95
CA ILE A 50 1.47 -6.76 5.38
C ILE A 50 0.08 -6.70 6.00
N VAL A 51 -0.48 -7.84 6.39
CA VAL A 51 -1.80 -7.89 7.05
C VAL A 51 -1.71 -7.23 8.41
N ASP A 52 -0.66 -7.53 9.16
CA ASP A 52 -0.37 -6.89 10.44
C ASP A 52 -0.26 -5.36 10.30
N PHE A 53 0.18 -4.83 9.15
CA PHE A 53 0.19 -3.39 8.88
C PHE A 53 -1.19 -2.78 8.66
N LEU A 54 -2.09 -3.51 8.01
CA LEU A 54 -3.48 -3.10 7.79
C LEU A 54 -4.24 -3.13 9.12
N ASP A 55 -3.96 -4.07 10.01
CA ASP A 55 -4.53 -4.09 11.37
C ASP A 55 -4.11 -2.85 12.17
N LEU A 56 -2.88 -2.36 11.96
CA LEU A 56 -2.47 -1.10 12.57
C LEU A 56 -3.33 0.07 12.03
N THR A 57 -3.87 0.02 10.78
CA THR A 57 -4.69 1.12 10.19
C THR A 57 -6.09 1.16 10.79
N GLU A 58 -6.54 0.06 11.40
CA GLU A 58 -7.91 -0.04 11.93
C GLU A 58 -8.19 0.86 13.14
N ARG A 59 -7.14 1.36 13.80
CA ARG A 59 -7.25 2.13 15.05
C ARG A 59 -7.07 3.64 14.90
N GLY A 60 -6.80 4.15 13.70
CA GLY A 60 -6.46 5.56 13.48
C GLY A 60 -7.25 6.21 12.36
N GLU A 61 -7.65 7.46 12.56
CA GLU A 61 -8.11 8.33 11.47
C GLU A 61 -6.91 8.92 10.73
N GLY A 62 -6.91 8.84 9.40
CA GLY A 62 -5.97 9.55 8.54
C GLY A 62 -4.74 8.77 8.08
N VAL A 63 -3.78 9.52 7.53
CA VAL A 63 -2.57 8.98 6.90
C VAL A 63 -1.55 8.55 7.95
N ARG A 64 -0.95 7.38 7.74
CA ARG A 64 0.12 6.85 8.57
C ARG A 64 1.38 6.64 7.75
N ILE A 65 2.51 6.95 8.35
CA ILE A 65 3.82 6.87 7.72
C ILE A 65 4.66 5.89 8.52
N PHE A 66 5.21 4.90 7.84
CA PHE A 66 6.14 3.92 8.38
C PHE A 66 7.50 4.16 7.72
N ILE A 67 8.55 4.33 8.52
CA ILE A 67 9.88 4.67 8.05
C ILE A 67 10.86 3.57 8.49
N GLY A 68 11.45 2.84 7.53
CA GLY A 68 12.57 1.93 7.79
C GLY A 68 12.27 0.86 8.84
N SER A 69 13.15 0.71 9.83
CA SER A 69 13.15 -0.39 10.82
C SER A 69 12.00 -0.37 11.85
N GLU A 70 11.01 0.50 11.69
CA GLU A 70 9.77 0.49 12.49
C GLU A 70 8.95 -0.80 12.27
N ASN A 71 9.31 -1.61 11.27
CA ASN A 71 8.84 -3.00 11.14
C ASN A 71 9.87 -3.89 10.40
N LYS A 72 9.75 -5.22 10.55
CA LYS A 72 10.68 -6.19 9.96
C LYS A 72 10.72 -6.17 8.42
N LEU A 73 9.64 -5.73 7.77
CA LEU A 73 9.51 -5.64 6.30
C LEU A 73 10.29 -4.50 5.64
N PHE A 74 10.68 -3.46 6.39
CA PHE A 74 11.27 -2.25 5.81
C PHE A 74 12.68 -1.96 6.37
N SER A 75 13.12 -2.74 7.35
CA SER A 75 14.42 -2.61 8.01
C SER A 75 15.59 -2.90 7.07
N LEU A 76 15.45 -3.85 6.15
CA LEU A 76 16.52 -4.29 5.25
C LEU A 76 16.51 -3.55 3.90
N SER A 77 15.32 -3.14 3.42
CA SER A 77 15.19 -2.46 2.12
C SER A 77 15.47 -0.95 2.19
N GLY A 78 15.50 -0.33 3.37
CA GLY A 78 15.68 1.11 3.51
C GLY A 78 14.50 1.92 2.93
N SER A 79 13.31 1.33 2.98
CA SER A 79 12.07 1.89 2.41
C SER A 79 11.19 2.56 3.47
N ALA A 80 10.25 3.37 3.01
CA ALA A 80 9.15 3.93 3.78
C ALA A 80 7.82 3.58 3.09
N LEU A 81 6.76 3.47 3.88
CA LEU A 81 5.39 3.23 3.44
C LEU A 81 4.50 4.35 3.97
N VAL A 82 3.81 5.05 3.06
CA VAL A 82 2.74 6.01 3.40
C VAL A 82 1.42 5.34 3.07
N VAL A 83 0.50 5.23 4.03
CA VAL A 83 -0.78 4.51 3.85
C VAL A 83 -1.96 5.27 4.47
N SER A 84 -3.12 5.22 3.82
CA SER A 84 -4.38 5.77 4.31
C SER A 84 -5.51 4.73 4.18
N PRO A 85 -6.28 4.45 5.25
CA PRO A 85 -7.42 3.55 5.18
C PRO A 85 -8.57 4.18 4.37
N TYR A 86 -9.37 3.35 3.71
CA TYR A 86 -10.64 3.79 3.11
C TYR A 86 -11.81 3.01 3.69
N MET A 87 -12.93 3.71 3.81
CA MET A 87 -14.14 3.19 4.43
C MET A 87 -15.27 3.05 3.42
N ASN A 88 -16.17 2.10 3.68
CA ASN A 88 -17.43 1.99 2.96
C ASN A 88 -18.50 2.93 3.54
N ALA A 89 -19.73 2.88 3.00
CA ALA A 89 -20.84 3.73 3.43
C ALA A 89 -21.22 3.53 4.91
N ASP A 90 -20.93 2.36 5.48
CA ASP A 90 -21.20 2.02 6.88
C ASP A 90 -20.08 2.48 7.83
N ARG A 91 -19.13 3.29 7.33
CA ARG A 91 -17.92 3.73 8.05
C ARG A 91 -17.05 2.57 8.53
N LYS A 92 -17.13 1.41 7.87
CA LYS A 92 -16.24 0.28 8.12
C LYS A 92 -15.01 0.40 7.24
N ILE A 93 -13.83 0.25 7.83
CA ILE A 93 -12.59 0.13 7.08
C ILE A 93 -12.66 -1.16 6.27
N VAL A 94 -12.48 -1.05 4.96
CA VAL A 94 -12.58 -2.17 4.02
C VAL A 94 -11.29 -2.35 3.22
N GLY A 95 -10.26 -1.54 3.52
CA GLY A 95 -8.91 -1.65 2.97
C GLY A 95 -8.13 -0.35 3.14
N ALA A 96 -6.96 -0.28 2.50
CA ALA A 96 -6.11 0.90 2.52
C ALA A 96 -5.40 1.13 1.17
N VAL A 97 -5.02 2.38 0.91
CA VAL A 97 -4.19 2.80 -0.22
C VAL A 97 -2.86 3.30 0.31
N GLY A 98 -1.75 2.93 -0.33
CA GLY A 98 -0.44 3.41 0.08
C GLY A 98 0.59 3.49 -1.03
N VAL A 99 1.69 4.18 -0.72
CA VAL A 99 2.87 4.37 -1.58
C VAL A 99 4.10 3.88 -0.83
N ILE A 100 4.91 3.07 -1.51
CA ILE A 100 6.20 2.61 -1.02
C ILE A 100 7.30 3.34 -1.79
N GLY A 101 8.33 3.78 -1.08
CA GLY A 101 9.51 4.41 -1.68
C GLY A 101 10.69 4.43 -0.73
N PRO A 102 11.81 5.08 -1.10
CA PRO A 102 12.95 5.23 -0.20
C PRO A 102 12.59 6.04 1.04
N THR A 103 13.34 5.91 2.13
CA THR A 103 13.11 6.67 3.39
C THR A 103 13.07 8.20 3.21
N ARG A 104 13.69 8.75 2.17
CA ARG A 104 13.62 10.18 1.81
C ARG A 104 12.61 10.41 0.68
N LEU A 105 11.33 10.39 1.02
CA LEU A 105 10.24 10.81 0.12
C LEU A 105 9.91 12.31 0.28
N ASN A 106 9.31 12.90 -0.74
CA ASN A 106 8.63 14.19 -0.59
C ASN A 106 7.28 13.97 0.10
N TYR A 107 7.29 13.88 1.44
CA TYR A 107 6.09 13.64 2.24
C TYR A 107 5.01 14.71 2.05
N GLY A 108 5.41 15.97 1.85
CA GLY A 108 4.48 17.06 1.56
C GLY A 108 3.67 16.87 0.27
N ARG A 109 4.23 16.13 -0.71
CA ARG A 109 3.52 15.76 -1.94
C ARG A 109 2.78 14.44 -1.81
N ILE A 110 3.40 13.43 -1.20
CA ILE A 110 2.86 12.07 -1.17
C ILE A 110 1.67 11.93 -0.21
N VAL A 111 1.73 12.54 0.97
CA VAL A 111 0.66 12.42 1.99
C VAL A 111 -0.70 12.89 1.45
N PRO A 112 -0.83 14.07 0.82
CA PRO A 112 -2.13 14.51 0.27
C PRO A 112 -2.65 13.63 -0.87
N ILE A 113 -1.75 13.10 -1.71
CA ILE A 113 -2.13 12.23 -2.82
C ILE A 113 -2.72 10.92 -2.29
N VAL A 114 -2.05 10.31 -1.31
CA VAL A 114 -2.51 9.04 -0.71
C VAL A 114 -3.84 9.23 0.01
N ASP A 115 -3.98 10.30 0.80
CA ASP A 115 -5.22 10.61 1.51
C ASP A 115 -6.41 10.80 0.56
N TYR A 116 -6.24 11.69 -0.42
CA TYR A 116 -7.29 11.97 -1.39
C TYR A 116 -7.67 10.73 -2.21
N THR A 117 -6.69 9.89 -2.55
CA THR A 117 -6.95 8.64 -3.27
C THR A 117 -7.77 7.67 -2.41
N ALA A 118 -7.43 7.50 -1.13
CA ALA A 118 -8.21 6.66 -0.21
C ALA A 118 -9.66 7.17 -0.08
N GLN A 119 -9.85 8.48 0.07
CA GLN A 119 -11.18 9.08 0.10
C GLN A 119 -11.98 8.87 -1.20
N LEU A 120 -11.32 8.97 -2.36
CA LEU A 120 -11.97 8.70 -3.65
C LEU A 120 -12.39 7.24 -3.77
N VAL A 121 -11.53 6.30 -3.38
CA VAL A 121 -11.86 4.86 -3.35
C VAL A 121 -13.05 4.60 -2.42
N GLY A 122 -13.03 5.16 -1.21
CA GLY A 122 -14.15 5.03 -0.27
C GLY A 122 -15.47 5.59 -0.83
N ARG A 123 -15.44 6.73 -1.53
CA ARG A 123 -16.62 7.29 -2.21
C ARG A 123 -17.15 6.39 -3.32
N VAL A 124 -16.29 5.84 -4.16
CA VAL A 124 -16.69 4.92 -5.23
C VAL A 124 -17.33 3.65 -4.67
N LEU A 125 -16.77 3.10 -3.60
CA LEU A 125 -17.32 1.92 -2.91
C LEU A 125 -18.65 2.24 -2.21
N SER A 126 -18.81 3.45 -1.69
CA SER A 126 -20.05 3.92 -1.06
C SER A 126 -21.15 4.25 -2.08
N GLY A 127 -20.78 4.56 -3.33
CA GLY A 127 -21.69 4.87 -4.44
C GLY A 127 -22.31 3.65 -5.13
N ARG A 128 -21.79 2.43 -4.92
CA ARG A 128 -22.43 1.19 -5.39
C ARG A 128 -23.46 0.70 -4.38
N LYS A 129 -24.60 1.39 -4.32
CA LYS A 129 -25.87 0.74 -3.99
C LYS A 129 -26.56 0.42 -5.32
N GLY A 130 -26.42 -0.83 -5.76
CA GLY A 130 -27.09 -1.38 -6.93
C GLY A 130 -27.28 -2.86 -6.72
#